data_AF-A0AAD7LSZ9-F1
#
_entry.id   AF-A0AAD7LSZ9-F1
#
_cell.length_a   1.000
_cell.length_b   1.000
_cell.length_c   1.000
_cell.angle_alpha   90.00
_cell.angle_beta   90.00
_cell.angle_gamma   90.00
#
_symmetry.space_group_name_H-M   'P 1'
#
loop_
_entity.id
_entity.type
_entity.pdbx_description
1 polymer ?
#
loop_
_entity_poly.entity_id
_entity_poly.type
_entity_poly.pdbx_seq_one_letter_code
_entity_poly.pdbx_strand_id
1 'polypeptide(L)'
;MVGTKAIIAIKQPNNTLLVNAYDITQDTKLGCRLRPSSDSDLGLQVNNKKVAYDNTSNFLTIYAEVILPSPNYQISKLNHVWQVGYHASDDEPQIHPTHLQNVDSTEIIDLISGDGTSGGRHQRNLRVVHGVLNMLGWGTLLPIGVIIARYMRLNPIELKMWRCLHLACQISGYILGTAGWALGLRLGHASRYYGFYTHRIFAICIFTFTTIQMLALQLIPKETEDYRKYWNIYHHLLGYALLTVIIINIFKGIEIMNGDPNWKLGLHCHSCISFCCYTGL
;
A
#
# COMPACT_ATOMS: atom_id res chain seq x y z
N MET A 1 -4.89 -5.95 17.17
CA MET A 1 -4.12 -6.56 18.28
C MET A 1 -4.92 -6.64 19.57
N VAL A 2 -6.24 -6.37 19.57
CA VAL A 2 -7.07 -6.64 20.77
C VAL A 2 -7.04 -8.15 21.03
N GLY A 3 -6.81 -8.52 22.29
CA GLY A 3 -6.61 -9.90 22.75
C GLY A 3 -5.17 -10.38 22.74
N THR A 4 -4.20 -9.55 22.34
CA THR A 4 -2.78 -9.92 22.32
C THR A 4 -2.16 -9.84 23.71
N LYS A 5 -1.53 -10.93 24.16
CA LYS A 5 -0.62 -10.94 25.30
C LYS A 5 0.78 -10.54 24.79
N ALA A 6 1.23 -9.34 25.14
CA ALA A 6 2.41 -8.73 24.56
C ALA A 6 3.57 -8.67 25.55
N ILE A 7 4.80 -8.84 25.04
CA ILE A 7 6.03 -8.53 25.77
C ILE A 7 6.60 -7.29 25.10
N ILE A 8 6.75 -6.21 25.86
CA ILE A 8 7.16 -4.92 25.32
C ILE A 8 8.45 -4.49 26.00
N ALA A 9 9.45 -4.16 25.18
CA ALA A 9 10.68 -3.53 25.63
C ALA A 9 10.64 -2.03 25.35
N ILE A 10 11.09 -1.25 26.34
CA ILE A 10 11.15 0.21 26.29
C ILE A 10 12.58 0.63 26.62
N LYS A 11 13.17 1.44 25.72
CA LYS A 11 14.42 2.15 26.00
C LYS A 11 14.08 3.55 26.51
N GLN A 12 14.37 3.82 27.77
CA GLN A 12 14.11 5.12 28.39
C GLN A 12 15.17 6.16 27.98
N PRO A 13 14.88 7.46 28.11
CA PRO A 13 15.84 8.53 27.79
C PRO A 13 17.13 8.49 28.62
N ASN A 14 17.08 7.90 29.82
CA ASN A 14 18.23 7.66 30.69
C ASN A 14 19.06 6.41 30.29
N ASN A 15 18.80 5.83 29.12
CA ASN A 15 19.38 4.57 28.60
C ASN A 15 19.07 3.31 29.41
N THR A 16 18.14 3.35 30.37
CA THR A 16 17.67 2.12 30.99
C THR A 16 16.79 1.36 30.00
N LEU A 17 16.83 0.04 30.10
CA LEU A 17 16.00 -0.86 29.31
C LEU A 17 15.01 -1.54 30.24
N LEU A 18 13.73 -1.43 29.91
CA LEU A 18 12.64 -2.02 30.65
C LEU A 18 11.95 -3.06 29.76
N VAL A 19 11.59 -4.21 30.32
CA VAL A 19 10.86 -5.27 29.62
C VAL A 19 9.77 -5.81 30.51
N ASN A 20 8.52 -5.64 30.08
CA ASN A 20 7.34 -6.03 30.84
C ASN A 20 6.33 -6.75 29.95
N ALA A 21 5.41 -7.48 30.58
CA ALA A 21 4.28 -8.09 29.90
C ALA A 21 3.04 -7.18 30.00
N TYR A 22 2.21 -7.18 28.96
CA TYR A 22 1.07 -6.30 28.81
C TYR A 22 -0.11 -7.06 28.20
N ASP A 23 -1.31 -6.79 28.69
CA ASP A 23 -2.54 -7.30 28.09
C ASP A 23 -3.22 -6.24 27.21
N ILE A 24 -3.28 -6.49 25.90
CA ILE A 24 -3.88 -5.56 24.94
C ILE A 24 -5.39 -5.83 24.85
N THR A 25 -6.19 -5.06 25.58
CA THR A 25 -7.65 -5.21 25.61
C THR A 25 -8.36 -4.24 24.66
N GLN A 26 -9.69 -4.34 24.56
CA GLN A 26 -10.50 -3.39 23.78
C GLN A 26 -10.39 -1.95 24.33
N ASP A 27 -10.18 -1.80 25.63
CA ASP A 27 -10.05 -0.49 26.30
C ASP A 27 -8.79 0.24 25.86
N THR A 28 -7.68 -0.50 25.69
CA THR A 28 -6.42 0.08 25.18
C THR A 28 -6.60 0.70 23.78
N LYS A 29 -7.45 0.08 22.94
CA LYS A 29 -7.82 0.62 21.63
C LYS A 29 -8.66 1.90 21.73
N LEU A 30 -9.42 2.07 22.81
CA LEU A 30 -10.21 3.28 23.08
C LEU A 30 -9.38 4.40 23.74
N GLY A 31 -8.07 4.19 23.94
CA GLY A 31 -7.16 5.18 24.52
C GLY A 31 -7.00 5.08 26.04
N CYS A 32 -7.47 3.99 26.67
CA CYS A 32 -7.14 3.72 28.05
C CYS A 32 -5.64 3.38 28.20
N ARG A 33 -5.08 3.71 29.37
CA ARG A 33 -3.66 3.53 29.68
C ARG A 33 -3.24 2.06 29.59
N LEU A 34 -2.11 1.79 28.92
CA LEU A 34 -1.55 0.46 28.77
C LEU A 34 -0.43 0.22 29.82
N ARG A 35 -0.78 -0.41 30.94
CA ARG A 35 0.15 -0.66 32.05
C ARG A 35 0.67 -2.10 32.07
N PRO A 36 1.83 -2.35 32.68
CA PRO A 36 2.32 -3.70 32.92
C PRO A 36 1.29 -4.56 33.64
N SER A 37 1.07 -5.77 33.13
CA SER A 37 0.15 -6.75 33.70
C SER A 37 0.93 -7.79 34.50
N SER A 38 0.38 -8.24 35.62
CA SER A 38 0.94 -9.37 36.36
C SER A 38 0.69 -10.68 35.59
N ASP A 39 1.46 -11.73 35.87
CA ASP A 39 1.29 -13.04 35.21
C ASP A 39 -0.12 -13.63 35.43
N SER A 40 -0.75 -13.35 36.59
CA SER A 40 -2.13 -13.78 36.87
C SER A 40 -3.15 -13.04 36.01
N ASP A 41 -2.94 -11.76 35.71
CA ASP A 41 -3.83 -10.97 34.85
C ASP A 41 -3.62 -11.32 33.36
N LEU A 42 -2.39 -11.65 32.98
CA LEU A 42 -2.04 -12.03 31.61
C LEU A 42 -2.64 -13.39 31.24
N GLY A 43 -2.84 -14.29 32.21
CA GLY A 43 -3.27 -15.67 31.97
C GLY A 43 -2.23 -16.49 31.21
N LEU A 44 -0.97 -16.04 31.25
CA LEU A 44 0.18 -16.62 30.56
C LEU A 44 1.42 -16.37 31.42
N GLN A 45 2.19 -17.42 31.69
CA GLN A 45 3.41 -17.29 32.50
C GLN A 45 4.60 -16.95 31.60
N VAL A 46 5.28 -15.84 31.92
CA VAL A 46 6.41 -15.32 31.15
C VAL A 46 7.62 -15.12 32.05
N ASN A 47 8.57 -16.05 31.94
CA ASN A 47 9.78 -16.12 32.75
C ASN A 47 11.00 -15.54 32.01
N ASN A 48 12.09 -15.32 32.73
CA ASN A 48 13.42 -14.96 32.19
C ASN A 48 13.41 -13.80 31.17
N LYS A 49 12.55 -12.80 31.40
CA LYS A 49 12.44 -11.59 30.58
C LYS A 49 13.77 -10.82 30.61
N LYS A 50 14.42 -10.66 29.46
CA LYS A 50 15.64 -9.88 29.27
C LYS A 50 15.55 -9.06 28.00
N VAL A 51 16.27 -7.96 27.97
CA VAL A 51 16.35 -7.07 26.81
C VAL A 51 17.80 -6.72 26.56
N ALA A 52 18.21 -6.78 25.30
CA ALA A 52 19.50 -6.31 24.83
C ALA A 52 19.30 -5.20 23.81
N TYR A 53 20.16 -4.19 23.84
CA TYR A 53 20.20 -3.14 22.84
C TYR A 53 21.57 -3.14 22.17
N ASP A 54 21.57 -3.19 20.85
CA ASP A 54 22.78 -3.11 20.05
C ASP A 54 22.91 -1.69 19.47
N ASN A 55 23.95 -0.98 19.92
CA ASN A 55 24.26 0.39 19.49
C ASN A 55 24.64 0.48 18.00
N THR A 56 25.15 -0.60 17.40
CA THR A 56 25.63 -0.59 16.01
C THR A 56 24.48 -0.73 15.01
N SER A 57 23.55 -1.63 15.29
CA SER A 57 22.40 -1.90 14.44
C SER A 57 21.14 -1.12 14.84
N ASN A 58 21.15 -0.48 16.01
CA ASN A 58 20.00 0.18 16.64
C ASN A 58 18.80 -0.77 16.88
N PHE A 59 19.04 -2.07 17.02
CA PHE A 59 17.99 -3.04 17.33
C PHE A 59 17.85 -3.28 18.84
N LEU A 60 16.60 -3.45 19.25
CA LEU A 60 16.21 -3.99 20.55
C LEU A 60 15.86 -5.47 20.35
N THR A 61 16.48 -6.34 21.16
CA THR A 61 16.20 -7.77 21.17
C THR A 61 15.58 -8.15 22.51
N ILE A 62 14.43 -8.81 22.45
CA ILE A 62 13.71 -9.30 23.62
C ILE A 62 13.94 -10.80 23.74
N TYR A 63 14.33 -11.24 24.93
CA TYR A 63 14.41 -12.65 25.30
C TYR A 63 13.38 -12.93 26.38
N ALA A 64 12.60 -13.98 26.22
CA ALA A 64 11.63 -14.40 27.22
C ALA A 64 11.33 -15.89 27.05
N GLU A 65 10.98 -16.53 28.16
CA GLU A 65 10.48 -17.90 28.18
C GLU A 65 8.98 -17.87 28.42
N VAL A 66 8.21 -18.35 27.45
CA VAL A 66 6.74 -18.34 27.49
C VAL A 66 6.25 -19.76 27.74
N ILE A 67 5.52 -19.97 28.84
CA ILE A 67 4.90 -21.27 29.13
C ILE A 67 3.49 -21.26 28.56
N LEU A 68 3.25 -22.14 27.58
CA LEU A 68 1.96 -22.28 26.91
C LEU A 68 1.14 -23.42 27.55
N PRO A 69 0.12 -23.12 28.37
CA PRO A 69 -0.67 -24.16 29.02
C PRO A 69 -1.57 -24.91 28.03
N SER A 70 -1.45 -26.23 28.01
CA SER A 70 -2.42 -27.14 27.35
C SER A 70 -3.67 -27.30 28.24
N PRO A 71 -4.91 -27.29 27.70
CA PRO A 71 -5.28 -27.36 26.27
C PRO A 71 -5.56 -25.99 25.61
N ASN A 72 -5.36 -24.89 26.33
CA ASN A 72 -5.84 -23.57 25.90
C ASN A 72 -5.06 -22.97 24.71
N TYR A 73 -3.82 -23.42 24.49
CA TYR A 73 -2.95 -22.94 23.41
C TYR A 73 -2.57 -24.07 22.44
N GLN A 74 -2.87 -23.87 21.16
CA GLN A 74 -2.50 -24.79 20.09
C GLN A 74 -1.10 -24.44 19.57
N ILE A 75 -0.10 -25.26 19.94
CA ILE A 75 1.30 -25.02 19.57
C ILE A 75 1.60 -25.12 18.06
N SER A 76 0.73 -25.77 17.28
CA SER A 76 0.88 -25.82 15.82
C SER A 76 0.41 -24.58 15.07
N LYS A 77 -0.27 -23.64 15.75
CA LYS A 77 -0.79 -22.41 15.16
C LYS A 77 -0.72 -21.25 16.16
N LEU A 78 0.48 -20.72 16.35
CA LEU A 78 0.69 -19.51 17.14
C LEU A 78 0.55 -18.28 16.25
N ASN A 79 -0.44 -17.43 16.53
CA ASN A 79 -0.55 -16.12 15.90
C ASN A 79 0.44 -15.16 16.57
N HIS A 80 1.47 -14.75 15.82
CA HIS A 80 2.49 -13.82 16.28
C HIS A 80 2.32 -12.47 15.57
N VAL A 81 2.46 -11.40 16.34
CA VAL A 81 2.43 -10.00 15.88
C VAL A 81 3.52 -9.23 16.59
N TRP A 82 4.12 -8.28 15.89
CA TRP A 82 5.13 -7.38 16.48
C TRP A 82 4.85 -5.94 16.07
N GLN A 83 5.35 -5.01 16.86
CA GLN A 83 5.19 -3.58 16.61
C GLN A 83 6.43 -2.82 17.06
N VAL A 84 6.65 -1.67 16.42
CA VAL A 84 7.67 -0.71 16.82
C VAL A 84 6.99 0.65 16.96
N GLY A 85 7.09 1.22 18.16
CA GLY A 85 6.66 2.57 18.49
C GLY A 85 7.87 3.45 18.82
N TYR A 86 7.67 4.77 18.73
CA TYR A 86 8.74 5.75 18.96
C TYR A 86 8.60 6.52 20.28
N HIS A 87 7.52 6.30 21.04
CA HIS A 87 7.26 7.04 22.27
C HIS A 87 6.65 6.15 23.35
N ALA A 88 7.13 6.32 24.58
CA ALA A 88 6.58 5.73 25.79
C ALA A 88 6.69 6.75 26.93
N SER A 89 5.71 6.76 27.84
CA SER A 89 5.77 7.52 29.09
C SER A 89 6.08 6.53 30.21
N ASP A 90 7.32 6.53 30.69
CA ASP A 90 7.83 5.58 31.69
C ASP A 90 7.71 4.11 31.24
N ASP A 91 6.72 3.38 31.77
CA ASP A 91 6.35 2.01 31.43
C ASP A 91 5.10 1.91 30.56
N GLU A 92 4.56 3.04 30.09
CA GLU A 92 3.35 3.10 29.27
C GLU A 92 3.69 3.41 27.79
N PRO A 93 3.73 2.40 26.91
CA PRO A 93 3.93 2.62 25.48
C PRO A 93 2.76 3.42 24.90
N GLN A 94 3.07 4.42 24.08
CA GLN A 94 2.05 5.29 23.50
C GLN A 94 1.59 4.83 22.13
N ILE A 95 0.40 5.27 21.74
CA ILE A 95 -0.15 5.00 20.41
C ILE A 95 0.79 5.58 19.35
N HIS A 96 1.10 4.78 18.34
CA HIS A 96 1.88 5.17 17.17
C HIS A 96 1.01 5.09 15.90
N PRO A 97 1.42 5.73 14.79
CA PRO A 97 0.71 5.70 13.52
C PRO A 97 0.73 4.28 12.95
N THR A 98 -0.34 3.93 12.25
CA THR A 98 -0.54 2.61 11.64
C THR A 98 0.02 2.60 10.22
N HIS A 99 1.33 2.66 10.07
CA HIS A 99 2.00 2.50 8.78
C HIS A 99 1.90 1.05 8.26
N LEU A 100 2.05 0.84 6.96
CA LEU A 100 1.94 -0.50 6.37
C LEU A 100 2.88 -1.53 6.99
N GLN A 101 4.11 -1.14 7.34
CA GLN A 101 5.07 -2.01 8.03
C GLN A 101 4.49 -2.57 9.34
N ASN A 102 3.83 -1.71 10.11
CA ASN A 102 3.21 -2.06 11.39
C ASN A 102 2.03 -2.99 11.19
N VAL A 103 1.22 -2.76 10.16
CA VAL A 103 0.04 -3.61 9.91
C VAL A 103 0.42 -4.97 9.28
N ASP A 104 1.52 -5.01 8.54
CA ASP A 104 2.05 -6.25 7.94
C ASP A 104 2.89 -7.07 8.92
N SER A 105 3.16 -6.56 10.13
CA SER A 105 3.97 -7.21 11.16
C SER A 105 3.21 -8.33 11.88
N THR A 106 2.90 -9.39 11.12
CA THR A 106 2.17 -10.57 11.57
C THR A 106 2.63 -11.85 10.85
N GLU A 107 2.65 -12.94 11.60
CA GLU A 107 2.92 -14.29 11.11
C GLU A 107 2.17 -15.35 11.93
N ILE A 108 1.98 -16.52 11.33
CA ILE A 108 1.50 -17.72 12.03
C ILE A 108 2.66 -18.70 12.08
N ILE A 109 3.06 -19.09 13.29
CA ILE A 109 4.18 -19.99 13.55
C ILE A 109 3.65 -21.35 14.01
N ASP A 110 4.14 -22.42 13.40
CA ASP A 110 4.04 -23.77 13.94
C ASP A 110 5.25 -24.05 14.83
N LEU A 111 5.05 -24.13 16.14
CA LEU A 111 6.13 -24.37 17.11
C LEU A 111 6.63 -25.82 17.10
N ILE A 112 5.95 -26.73 16.40
CA ILE A 112 6.38 -28.13 16.25
C ILE A 112 7.39 -28.25 15.10
N SER A 113 7.06 -27.68 13.93
CA SER A 113 7.95 -27.71 12.77
C SER A 113 8.96 -26.55 12.73
N GLY A 114 8.66 -25.44 13.40
CA GLY A 114 9.40 -24.18 13.29
C GLY A 114 9.03 -23.35 12.06
N ASP A 115 8.05 -23.78 11.26
CA ASP A 115 7.66 -23.07 10.04
C ASP A 115 6.77 -21.86 10.34
N GLY A 116 7.09 -20.74 9.68
CA GLY A 116 6.35 -19.49 9.78
C GLY A 116 5.69 -19.09 8.47
N THR A 117 4.40 -18.71 8.53
CA THR A 117 3.66 -18.15 7.39
C THR A 117 3.32 -16.67 7.64
N SER A 118 3.97 -15.77 6.91
CA SER A 118 3.75 -14.32 7.04
C SER A 118 2.58 -13.84 6.17
N GLY A 119 1.48 -13.48 6.81
CA GLY A 119 0.33 -12.85 6.15
C GLY A 119 0.67 -11.49 5.54
N GLY A 120 1.49 -10.70 6.23
CA GLY A 120 1.95 -9.39 5.76
C GLY A 120 2.74 -9.47 4.47
N ARG A 121 3.62 -10.47 4.32
CA ARG A 121 4.39 -10.68 3.08
C ARG A 121 3.48 -10.88 1.86
N HIS A 122 2.42 -11.66 2.00
CA HIS A 122 1.47 -11.89 0.93
C HIS A 122 0.73 -10.60 0.54
N GLN A 123 0.22 -9.85 1.53
CA GLN A 123 -0.47 -8.58 1.30
C GLN A 123 0.45 -7.56 0.63
N ARG A 124 1.71 -7.46 1.08
CA ARG A 124 2.72 -6.63 0.44
C ARG A 124 2.91 -6.98 -1.03
N ASN A 125 3.06 -8.26 -1.37
CA ASN A 125 3.23 -8.67 -2.76
C ASN A 125 2.04 -8.26 -3.63
N LEU A 126 0.81 -8.38 -3.12
CA LEU A 126 -0.39 -7.91 -3.82
C LEU A 126 -0.39 -6.39 -4.02
N ARG A 127 0.07 -5.60 -3.03
CA ARG A 127 0.23 -4.15 -3.19
C ARG A 127 1.27 -3.79 -4.25
N VAL A 128 2.37 -4.55 -4.34
CA VAL A 128 3.38 -4.38 -5.41
C VAL A 128 2.77 -4.66 -6.77
N VAL A 129 2.04 -5.78 -6.93
CA VAL A 129 1.36 -6.11 -8.19
C VAL A 129 0.35 -5.02 -8.57
N HIS A 130 -0.43 -4.53 -7.61
CA HIS A 130 -1.35 -3.40 -7.81
C HIS A 130 -0.62 -2.15 -8.32
N GLY A 131 0.50 -1.77 -7.69
CA GLY A 131 1.31 -0.63 -8.11
C GLY A 131 1.84 -0.79 -9.52
N VAL A 132 2.44 -1.95 -9.85
CA VAL A 132 2.99 -2.24 -11.18
C VAL A 132 1.92 -2.20 -12.26
N LEU A 133 0.76 -2.83 -12.04
CA LEU A 133 -0.34 -2.83 -13.00
C LEU A 133 -0.83 -1.41 -13.32
N ASN A 134 -1.01 -0.57 -12.30
CA ASN A 134 -1.45 0.82 -12.49
C ASN A 134 -0.39 1.71 -13.13
N MET A 135 0.89 1.48 -12.81
CA MET A 135 2.01 2.22 -13.38
C MET A 135 2.21 1.90 -14.87
N LEU A 136 2.11 0.63 -15.26
CA LEU A 136 2.18 0.21 -16.66
C LEU A 136 0.91 0.62 -17.41
N GLY A 137 -0.27 0.35 -16.85
CA GLY A 137 -1.56 0.61 -17.49
C GLY A 137 -1.87 2.09 -17.62
N TRP A 138 -2.20 2.72 -16.49
CA TRP A 138 -2.61 4.13 -16.47
C TRP A 138 -1.43 5.10 -16.52
N GLY A 139 -0.31 4.76 -15.87
CA GLY A 139 0.85 5.65 -15.76
C GLY A 139 1.78 5.70 -16.97
N THR A 140 1.74 4.69 -17.85
CA THR A 140 2.67 4.57 -19.00
C THR A 140 1.93 4.44 -20.33
N LEU A 141 1.08 3.42 -20.49
CA LEU A 141 0.43 3.14 -21.78
C LEU A 141 -0.56 4.24 -22.19
N LEU A 142 -1.37 4.78 -21.27
CA LEU A 142 -2.29 5.89 -21.60
C LEU A 142 -1.53 7.15 -22.07
N PRO A 143 -0.49 7.66 -21.35
CA PRO A 143 0.33 8.77 -21.85
C PRO A 143 0.99 8.48 -23.20
N ILE A 144 1.56 7.28 -23.41
CA ILE A 144 2.18 6.90 -24.68
C ILE A 144 1.16 7.01 -25.81
N GLY A 145 -0.06 6.51 -25.62
CA GLY A 145 -1.14 6.65 -26.60
C GLY A 145 -1.44 8.11 -26.94
N VAL A 146 -1.45 9.01 -25.94
CA VAL A 146 -1.66 10.45 -26.16
C VAL A 146 -0.51 11.09 -26.94
N ILE A 147 0.74 10.76 -26.60
CA ILE A 147 1.94 11.24 -27.30
C ILE A 147 1.92 10.79 -28.77
N ILE A 148 1.59 9.52 -29.02
CA ILE A 148 1.42 8.93 -30.35
C ILE A 148 0.41 9.74 -31.18
N ALA A 149 -0.77 10.03 -30.61
CA ALA A 149 -1.81 10.79 -31.30
C ALA A 149 -1.42 12.25 -31.55
N ARG A 150 -0.60 12.86 -30.68
CA ARG A 150 -0.15 14.26 -30.82
C ARG A 150 0.94 14.41 -31.89
N TYR A 151 1.97 13.57 -31.86
CA TYR A 151 3.17 13.77 -32.69
C TYR A 151 3.15 12.98 -34.00
N MET A 152 2.58 11.76 -34.03
CA MET A 152 2.54 10.98 -35.27
C MET A 152 1.42 11.40 -36.22
N ARG A 153 0.62 12.41 -35.85
CA ARG A 153 -0.35 13.08 -36.74
C ARG A 153 0.32 14.04 -37.74
N LEU A 154 1.56 14.47 -37.48
CA LEU A 154 2.23 15.56 -38.21
C LEU A 154 3.01 15.12 -39.46
N ASN A 155 3.22 13.81 -39.66
CA ASN A 155 3.97 13.26 -40.80
C ASN A 155 3.07 12.40 -41.70
N PRO A 156 3.39 12.19 -42.99
CA PRO A 156 2.61 11.37 -43.93
C PRO A 156 2.78 9.86 -43.66
N ILE A 157 2.94 9.48 -42.40
CA ILE A 157 2.82 8.10 -41.95
C ILE A 157 1.33 7.79 -41.98
N GLU A 158 0.93 6.81 -42.80
CA GLU A 158 -0.46 6.54 -43.17
C GLU A 158 -1.46 6.81 -42.03
N LEU A 159 -2.51 7.58 -42.35
CA LEU A 159 -3.58 8.04 -41.45
C LEU A 159 -4.18 6.94 -40.54
N LYS A 160 -4.02 5.66 -40.91
CA LYS A 160 -4.47 4.47 -40.17
C LYS A 160 -3.52 4.02 -39.06
N MET A 161 -2.20 4.14 -39.22
CA MET A 161 -1.25 3.51 -38.29
C MET A 161 -1.22 4.18 -36.93
N TRP A 162 -1.19 5.53 -36.87
CA TRP A 162 -1.21 6.24 -35.59
C TRP A 162 -2.50 5.98 -34.81
N ARG A 163 -3.65 5.88 -35.51
CA ARG A 163 -4.95 5.58 -34.88
C ARG A 163 -4.94 4.18 -34.27
N CYS A 164 -4.40 3.21 -34.98
CA CYS A 164 -4.26 1.83 -34.49
C CYS A 164 -3.35 1.76 -33.27
N LEU A 165 -2.18 2.40 -33.32
CA LEU A 165 -1.22 2.42 -32.22
C LEU A 165 -1.78 3.16 -30.99
N HIS A 166 -2.43 4.31 -31.19
CA HIS A 166 -3.14 5.02 -30.13
C HIS A 166 -4.17 4.10 -29.46
N LEU A 167 -5.05 3.49 -30.26
CA LEU A 167 -6.11 2.61 -29.76
C LEU A 167 -5.55 1.40 -29.02
N ALA A 168 -4.50 0.77 -29.53
CA ALA A 168 -3.82 -0.34 -28.88
C ALA A 168 -3.29 0.07 -27.50
N CYS A 169 -2.60 1.20 -27.40
CA CYS A 169 -2.13 1.74 -26.13
C CYS A 169 -3.28 2.05 -25.15
N GLN A 170 -4.37 2.68 -25.62
CA GLN A 170 -5.52 3.01 -24.76
C GLN A 170 -6.23 1.75 -24.24
N ILE A 171 -6.49 0.76 -25.11
CA ILE A 171 -7.13 -0.50 -24.72
C ILE A 171 -6.26 -1.28 -23.73
N SER A 172 -4.98 -1.49 -24.05
CA SER A 172 -4.05 -2.20 -23.16
C SER A 172 -3.88 -1.48 -21.83
N GLY A 173 -3.75 -0.15 -21.86
CA GLY A 173 -3.66 0.70 -20.67
C GLY A 173 -4.90 0.60 -19.78
N TYR A 174 -6.09 0.62 -20.38
CA TYR A 174 -7.36 0.49 -19.68
C TYR A 174 -7.53 -0.89 -19.04
N ILE A 175 -7.19 -1.98 -19.74
CA ILE A 175 -7.29 -3.35 -19.20
C ILE A 175 -6.36 -3.52 -18.00
N LEU A 176 -5.08 -3.18 -18.13
CA LEU A 176 -4.11 -3.31 -17.05
C LEU A 176 -4.46 -2.43 -15.85
N GLY A 177 -4.83 -1.16 -16.10
CA GLY A 177 -5.22 -0.24 -15.04
C GLY A 177 -6.51 -0.65 -14.33
N THR A 178 -7.50 -1.19 -15.06
CA THR A 178 -8.73 -1.73 -14.45
C THR A 178 -8.44 -2.95 -13.57
N ALA A 179 -7.57 -3.86 -14.03
CA ALA A 179 -7.12 -4.99 -13.21
C ALA A 179 -6.39 -4.52 -11.94
N GLY A 180 -5.51 -3.52 -12.07
CA GLY A 180 -4.86 -2.85 -10.95
C GLY A 180 -5.87 -2.25 -9.98
N TRP A 181 -6.85 -1.48 -10.48
CA TRP A 181 -7.91 -0.86 -9.69
C TRP A 181 -8.75 -1.88 -8.92
N ALA A 182 -9.19 -2.95 -9.59
CA ALA A 182 -9.96 -4.04 -8.96
C ALA A 182 -9.17 -4.71 -7.84
N LEU A 183 -7.87 -4.96 -8.05
CA LEU A 183 -6.97 -5.45 -7.01
C LEU A 183 -6.86 -4.45 -5.84
N GLY A 184 -6.83 -3.14 -6.14
CA GLY A 184 -6.83 -2.08 -5.14
C GLY A 184 -8.09 -2.05 -4.27
N LEU A 185 -9.27 -2.29 -4.87
CA LEU A 185 -10.52 -2.43 -4.12
C LEU A 185 -10.49 -3.64 -3.18
N ARG A 186 -9.97 -4.79 -3.65
CA ARG A 186 -9.79 -5.99 -2.82
C ARG A 186 -8.85 -5.73 -1.65
N LEU A 187 -7.71 -5.06 -1.90
CA LEU A 187 -6.76 -4.66 -0.86
C LEU A 187 -7.42 -3.71 0.16
N GLY A 188 -8.23 -2.75 -0.31
CA GLY A 188 -9.01 -1.84 0.53
C GLY A 188 -10.05 -2.55 1.40
N HIS A 189 -10.71 -3.59 0.88
CA HIS A 189 -11.67 -4.39 1.66
C HIS A 189 -10.97 -5.26 2.71
N ALA A 190 -9.81 -5.82 2.39
CA ALA A 190 -9.00 -6.60 3.32
C ALA A 190 -8.42 -5.74 4.47
N SER A 191 -8.31 -4.43 4.28
CA SER A 191 -7.77 -3.47 5.25
C SER A 191 -8.86 -2.74 6.05
N ARG A 192 -9.80 -3.48 6.65
CA ARG A 192 -10.96 -2.92 7.37
C ARG A 192 -10.62 -1.88 8.45
N TYR A 193 -9.42 -1.96 9.04
CA TYR A 193 -9.01 -1.15 10.19
C TYR A 193 -8.04 -0.01 9.85
N TYR A 194 -7.64 0.15 8.58
CA TYR A 194 -6.80 1.27 8.11
C TYR A 194 -7.09 1.55 6.63
N GLY A 195 -7.24 2.82 6.24
CA GLY A 195 -7.70 3.16 4.89
C GLY A 195 -6.99 4.36 4.29
N PHE A 196 -6.84 4.34 2.96
CA PHE A 196 -6.26 5.43 2.18
C PHE A 196 -7.35 6.15 1.37
N TYR A 197 -8.17 6.95 2.07
CA TYR A 197 -9.37 7.54 1.48
C TYR A 197 -9.10 8.41 0.26
N THR A 198 -8.10 9.31 0.32
CA THR A 198 -7.78 10.19 -0.82
C THR A 198 -7.33 9.41 -2.05
N HIS A 199 -6.42 8.45 -1.87
CA HIS A 199 -5.95 7.60 -2.98
C HIS A 199 -7.10 6.78 -3.57
N ARG A 200 -8.00 6.25 -2.74
CA ARG A 200 -9.18 5.50 -3.18
C ARG A 200 -10.16 6.37 -3.97
N ILE A 201 -10.44 7.58 -3.50
CA ILE A 201 -11.36 8.50 -4.19
C ILE A 201 -10.81 8.86 -5.57
N PHE A 202 -9.53 9.24 -5.65
CA PHE A 202 -8.89 9.51 -6.95
C PHE A 202 -8.87 8.28 -7.85
N ALA A 203 -8.61 7.08 -7.32
CA ALA A 203 -8.65 5.85 -8.10
C ALA A 203 -10.06 5.56 -8.67
N ILE A 204 -11.13 5.82 -7.91
CA ILE A 204 -12.51 5.70 -8.40
C ILE A 204 -12.78 6.73 -9.50
N CYS A 205 -12.40 8.00 -9.31
CA CYS A 205 -12.54 9.03 -10.35
C CYS A 205 -11.77 8.67 -11.63
N ILE A 206 -10.53 8.18 -11.50
CA ILE A 206 -9.72 7.73 -12.65
C ILE A 206 -10.41 6.59 -13.37
N PHE A 207 -10.88 5.57 -12.66
CA PHE A 207 -11.62 4.47 -13.27
C PHE A 207 -12.85 4.97 -14.02
N THR A 208 -13.70 5.78 -13.37
CA THR A 208 -14.90 6.34 -14.01
C THR A 208 -14.57 7.15 -15.26
N PHE A 209 -13.61 8.08 -15.20
CA PHE A 209 -13.26 8.92 -16.34
C PHE A 209 -12.53 8.15 -17.45
N THR A 210 -11.68 7.18 -17.12
CA THR A 210 -11.09 6.27 -18.13
C THR A 210 -12.17 5.46 -18.83
N THR A 211 -13.15 4.91 -18.10
CA THR A 211 -14.27 4.18 -18.72
C THR A 211 -15.07 5.08 -19.67
N ILE A 212 -15.37 6.32 -19.27
CA ILE A 212 -16.08 7.25 -20.17
C ILE A 212 -15.24 7.57 -21.41
N GLN A 213 -13.92 7.74 -21.27
CA GLN A 213 -13.01 7.93 -22.40
C GLN A 213 -12.97 6.70 -23.34
N MET A 214 -13.04 5.48 -22.80
CA MET A 214 -13.12 4.27 -23.61
C MET A 214 -14.45 4.14 -24.34
N LEU A 215 -15.56 4.51 -23.71
CA LEU A 215 -16.88 4.53 -24.36
C LEU A 215 -16.95 5.59 -25.47
N ALA A 216 -16.22 6.70 -25.33
CA ALA A 216 -16.13 7.71 -26.37
C ALA A 216 -15.58 7.16 -27.70
N LEU A 217 -14.80 6.06 -27.68
CA LEU A 217 -14.33 5.36 -28.89
C LEU A 217 -15.45 4.70 -29.69
N GLN A 218 -16.53 4.27 -29.02
CA GLN A 218 -17.70 3.67 -29.69
C GLN A 218 -18.64 4.74 -30.25
N LEU A 219 -18.62 5.95 -29.68
CA LEU A 219 -19.51 7.07 -30.00
C LEU A 219 -18.82 8.12 -30.88
N ILE A 220 -17.87 7.73 -31.71
CA ILE A 220 -17.13 8.61 -32.62
C ILE A 220 -18.13 9.22 -33.64
N PRO A 221 -18.41 10.54 -33.59
CA PRO A 221 -19.32 11.18 -34.54
C PRO A 221 -18.70 11.19 -35.93
N LYS A 222 -19.54 11.15 -36.98
CA LYS A 222 -19.05 11.28 -38.37
C LYS A 222 -18.39 12.65 -38.57
N GLU A 223 -17.43 12.73 -39.48
CA GLU A 223 -16.67 13.97 -39.72
C GLU A 223 -17.54 15.14 -40.20
N THR A 224 -18.74 14.86 -40.73
CA THR A 224 -19.70 15.83 -41.27
C THR A 224 -20.70 16.36 -40.25
N GLU A 225 -20.64 15.93 -38.99
CA GLU A 225 -21.59 16.35 -37.94
C GLU A 225 -20.99 17.46 -37.07
N ASP A 226 -21.76 18.53 -36.82
CA ASP A 226 -21.32 19.67 -35.97
C ASP A 226 -20.89 19.22 -34.55
N TYR A 227 -21.46 18.11 -34.08
CA TYR A 227 -21.15 17.48 -32.80
C TYR A 227 -19.69 16.99 -32.68
N ARG A 228 -19.00 16.76 -33.81
CA ARG A 228 -17.59 16.34 -33.84
C ARG A 228 -16.68 17.32 -33.11
N LYS A 229 -16.96 18.63 -33.22
CA LYS A 229 -16.19 19.68 -32.56
C LYS A 229 -16.30 19.59 -31.04
N TYR A 230 -17.52 19.44 -30.52
CA TYR A 230 -17.77 19.31 -29.08
C TYR A 230 -17.18 18.02 -28.52
N TRP A 231 -17.31 16.91 -29.25
CA TRP A 231 -16.70 15.63 -28.89
C TRP A 231 -15.17 15.75 -28.77
N ASN A 232 -14.50 16.41 -29.72
CA ASN A 232 -13.05 16.62 -29.66
C ASN A 232 -12.64 17.47 -28.44
N ILE A 233 -13.35 18.57 -28.17
CA ILE A 233 -13.05 19.44 -27.01
C ILE A 233 -13.17 18.65 -25.71
N TYR A 234 -14.30 17.95 -25.54
CA TYR A 234 -14.55 17.12 -24.38
C TYR A 234 -13.49 16.02 -24.22
N HIS A 235 -13.23 15.25 -25.28
CA HIS A 235 -12.29 14.13 -25.26
C HIS A 235 -10.87 14.57 -24.89
N HIS A 236 -10.39 15.67 -25.47
CA HIS A 236 -9.06 16.21 -25.16
C HIS A 236 -8.99 16.80 -23.75
N LEU A 237 -9.95 17.64 -23.35
CA LEU A 237 -9.95 18.28 -22.04
C LEU A 237 -9.99 17.23 -20.92
N LEU A 238 -10.92 16.28 -21.01
CA LEU A 238 -11.04 15.20 -20.03
C LEU A 238 -9.79 14.30 -20.06
N GLY A 239 -9.19 14.07 -21.22
CA GLY A 239 -7.99 13.25 -21.37
C GLY A 239 -6.79 13.85 -20.65
N TYR A 240 -6.54 15.15 -20.81
CA TYR A 240 -5.45 15.84 -20.11
C TYR A 240 -5.69 15.92 -18.61
N ALA A 241 -6.92 16.27 -18.19
CA ALA A 241 -7.27 16.31 -16.77
C ALA A 241 -7.07 14.93 -16.10
N LEU A 242 -7.47 13.86 -16.78
CA LEU A 242 -7.30 12.49 -16.32
C LEU A 242 -5.82 12.12 -16.13
N LEU A 243 -4.94 12.46 -17.07
CA LEU A 243 -3.50 12.21 -16.94
C LEU A 243 -2.92 12.91 -15.70
N THR A 244 -3.31 14.14 -15.42
CA THR A 244 -2.89 14.86 -14.22
C THR A 244 -3.32 14.13 -12.95
N VAL A 245 -4.57 13.69 -12.86
CA VAL A 245 -5.08 12.96 -11.68
C VAL A 245 -4.39 11.61 -11.52
N ILE A 246 -4.10 10.89 -12.62
CA ILE A 246 -3.35 9.62 -12.59
C ILE A 246 -1.97 9.84 -11.96
N ILE A 247 -1.23 10.85 -12.41
CA ILE A 247 0.12 11.15 -11.90
C ILE A 247 0.06 11.44 -10.40
N ILE A 248 -0.83 12.33 -9.97
CA ILE A 248 -1.03 12.66 -8.54
C ILE A 248 -1.35 11.39 -7.73
N ASN A 249 -2.22 10.52 -8.26
CA ASN A 249 -2.64 9.34 -7.55
C ASN A 249 -1.54 8.26 -7.44
N ILE A 250 -0.69 8.14 -8.47
CA ILE A 250 0.50 7.27 -8.44
C ILE A 250 1.47 7.75 -7.36
N PHE A 251 1.73 9.05 -7.27
CA PHE A 251 2.59 9.61 -6.23
C PHE A 251 2.05 9.36 -4.83
N LYS A 252 0.74 9.55 -4.62
CA LYS A 252 0.08 9.17 -3.35
C LYS A 252 0.22 7.68 -3.05
N GLY A 253 0.11 6.82 -4.06
CA GLY A 253 0.33 5.38 -3.91
C GLY A 253 1.76 5.04 -3.47
N ILE A 254 2.76 5.71 -4.04
CA ILE A 254 4.17 5.55 -3.66
C ILE A 254 4.39 6.04 -2.22
N GLU A 255 3.86 7.20 -1.85
CA GLU A 255 3.96 7.74 -0.49
C GLU A 255 3.42 6.76 0.57
N ILE A 256 2.29 6.11 0.27
CA ILE A 256 1.71 5.05 1.11
C ILE A 256 2.69 3.87 1.28
N MET A 257 3.48 3.55 0.26
CA MET A 257 4.48 2.49 0.27
C MET A 257 5.85 2.91 0.83
N ASN A 258 6.14 4.20 0.99
CA ASN A 258 7.48 4.72 1.28
C ASN A 258 8.12 4.25 2.60
N GLY A 259 7.38 3.50 3.41
CA GLY A 259 7.91 2.74 4.52
C GLY A 259 8.75 1.49 4.14
N ASP A 260 8.66 0.96 2.91
CA ASP A 260 9.32 -0.32 2.56
C ASP A 260 10.69 -0.12 1.89
N PRO A 261 11.82 -0.57 2.43
CA PRO A 261 13.15 -0.35 1.83
C PRO A 261 13.31 -0.84 0.36
N ASN A 262 12.37 -1.64 -0.17
CA ASN A 262 12.38 -2.16 -1.55
C ASN A 262 11.74 -1.23 -2.62
N TRP A 263 11.18 -0.06 -2.28
CA TRP A 263 10.52 0.83 -3.26
C TRP A 263 11.49 1.63 -4.15
N LYS A 264 12.80 1.40 -4.07
CA LYS A 264 13.82 2.08 -4.91
C LYS A 264 13.60 1.90 -6.43
N LEU A 265 12.91 0.83 -6.85
CA LEU A 265 12.57 0.64 -8.27
C LEU A 265 11.53 1.67 -8.78
N GLY A 266 10.64 2.16 -7.90
CA GLY A 266 9.70 3.24 -8.21
C GLY A 266 10.41 4.58 -8.46
N LEU A 267 11.52 4.85 -7.77
CA LEU A 267 12.39 6.01 -8.03
C LEU A 267 13.11 5.94 -9.37
N HIS A 268 13.46 4.77 -9.89
CA HIS A 268 14.06 4.69 -11.22
C HIS A 268 13.03 4.94 -12.34
N CYS A 269 11.78 4.59 -12.09
CA CYS A 269 10.68 4.90 -13.01
C CYS A 269 10.15 6.34 -12.84
N HIS A 270 10.40 6.98 -11.68
CA HIS A 270 10.27 8.43 -11.46
C HIS A 270 11.03 9.24 -12.52
N SER A 271 12.23 8.77 -12.89
CA SER A 271 13.04 9.38 -13.94
C SER A 271 12.35 9.28 -15.31
N CYS A 272 11.73 8.15 -15.65
CA CYS A 272 11.08 7.98 -16.96
C CYS A 272 9.80 8.81 -17.11
N ILE A 273 8.97 8.92 -16.06
CA ILE A 273 7.72 9.69 -16.10
C ILE A 273 8.00 11.20 -16.03
N SER A 274 8.96 11.64 -15.21
CA SER A 274 9.41 13.05 -15.20
C SER A 274 10.11 13.44 -16.51
N PHE A 275 10.86 12.54 -17.15
CA PHE A 275 11.50 12.82 -18.44
C PHE A 275 10.48 12.97 -19.57
N CYS A 276 9.37 12.20 -19.56
CA CYS A 276 8.23 12.42 -20.46
C CYS A 276 7.51 13.76 -20.21
N CYS A 277 7.44 14.24 -18.95
CA CYS A 277 6.84 15.55 -18.64
C CYS A 277 7.73 16.73 -19.03
N TYR A 278 9.05 16.64 -18.84
CA TYR A 278 9.98 17.75 -19.12
C TYR A 278 10.29 17.96 -20.60
N THR A 279 10.01 16.97 -21.46
CA THR A 279 10.35 17.04 -22.89
C THR A 279 9.15 17.24 -23.82
N GLY A 280 7.92 17.41 -23.30
CA GLY A 280 6.72 17.32 -24.15
C GLY A 280 5.48 18.14 -23.77
N LEU A 281 5.61 19.19 -22.95
CA LEU A 281 4.58 20.23 -22.82
C LEU A 281 4.82 21.35 -23.83
#